data_AF-A0A1Z8ZJM2-F1
#
_entry.id   AF-A0A1Z8ZJM2-F1
#
_cell.length_a   1.000
_cell.length_b   1.000
_cell.length_c   1.000
_cell.angle_alpha   90.00
_cell.angle_beta   90.00
_cell.angle_gamma   90.00
#
_symmetry.space_group_name_H-M   'P 1'
#
loop_
_entity.id
_entity.type
_entity.pdbx_description
1 polymer ?
#
loop_
_entity_poly.entity_id
_entity_poly.type
_entity_poly.pdbx_seq_one_letter_code
_entity_poly.pdbx_strand_id
1 'polypeptide(L)' 'MVSPATIRLSGGVCVRCAAPVNPRFRPFCSARCSQLDLAKWLNESYRIPLEKDEEG' A
#
# COMPACT_ATOMS: atom_id res chain seq x y z
N MET A 1 -12.81 -15.45 -14.30
CA MET A 1 -12.78 -14.02 -14.67
C MET A 1 -12.59 -13.19 -13.40
N VAL A 2 -11.36 -13.10 -12.87
CA VAL A 2 -11.07 -12.23 -11.72
C VAL A 2 -10.94 -10.81 -12.26
N SER A 3 -11.95 -10.00 -12.01
CA SER A 3 -11.91 -8.57 -12.31
C SER A 3 -10.85 -7.93 -11.41
N PRO A 4 -9.88 -7.14 -11.91
CA PRO A 4 -8.96 -6.45 -11.03
C PRO A 4 -9.81 -5.45 -10.25
N ALA A 5 -10.01 -5.70 -8.97
CA ALA A 5 -10.64 -4.74 -8.09
C ALA A 5 -9.78 -3.48 -8.13
N THR A 6 -10.20 -2.49 -8.92
CA THR A 6 -9.58 -1.15 -8.92
C THR A 6 -9.51 -0.70 -7.48
N ILE A 7 -8.29 -0.54 -6.96
CA ILE A 7 -8.04 -0.13 -5.58
C ILE A 7 -8.59 1.29 -5.43
N ARG A 8 -9.82 1.41 -4.91
CA ARG A 8 -10.32 2.68 -4.42
C ARG A 8 -9.56 3.00 -3.14
N LEU A 9 -8.51 3.80 -3.24
CA LEU A 9 -7.88 4.46 -2.09
C LEU A 9 -8.90 5.44 -1.51
N SER A 10 -9.82 4.94 -0.67
CA SER A 10 -10.74 5.76 0.10
C SER A 10 -9.90 6.70 0.97
N GLY A 11 -9.82 7.97 0.58
CA GLY A 11 -8.88 8.97 1.11
C GLY A 11 -9.07 9.39 2.58
N GLY A 12 -9.75 8.58 3.38
CA GLY A 12 -10.00 8.81 4.81
C GLY A 12 -9.04 8.06 5.74
N VAL A 13 -8.40 6.96 5.30
CA VAL A 13 -7.54 6.13 6.15
C VAL A 13 -6.12 5.96 5.61
N CYS A 14 -5.14 5.98 6.51
CA CYS A 14 -3.73 5.89 6.20
C CYS A 14 -3.41 4.51 5.64
N VAL A 15 -2.84 4.45 4.44
CA VAL A 15 -2.52 3.18 3.76
C VAL A 15 -1.49 2.32 4.50
N ARG A 16 -0.72 2.90 5.43
CA ARG A 16 0.28 2.21 6.25
C ARG A 16 -0.33 1.62 7.53
N CYS A 17 -1.11 2.41 8.28
CA CYS A 17 -1.53 2.08 9.65
C CYS A 17 -3.02 2.20 9.94
N ALA A 18 -3.85 2.49 8.93
CA ALA A 18 -5.30 2.68 9.02
C ALA A 18 -5.81 3.83 9.91
N ALA A 19 -4.91 4.64 10.51
CA ALA A 19 -5.29 5.86 11.22
C ALA A 19 -5.93 6.91 10.28
N PRO A 20 -6.72 7.88 10.78
CA PRO A 20 -7.27 8.95 9.96
C PRO A 20 -6.18 9.70 9.18
N VAL A 21 -6.42 9.92 7.89
CA VAL A 21 -5.48 10.63 7.02
C VAL A 21 -5.44 12.10 7.40
N ASN A 22 -4.23 12.65 7.46
CA ASN A 22 -4.05 14.08 7.56
C ASN A 22 -3.97 14.65 6.13
N PRO A 23 -4.78 15.66 5.77
CA PRO A 23 -4.77 16.25 4.42
C PRO A 23 -3.38 16.67 3.93
N ARG A 24 -2.49 17.12 4.83
CA ARG A 24 -1.12 17.53 4.51
C ARG A 24 -0.20 16.35 4.18
N PHE A 25 -0.52 15.15 4.65
CA PHE A 25 0.32 13.96 4.53
C PHE A 25 -0.32 12.85 3.68
N ARG A 26 -1.41 13.14 2.94
CA ARG A 26 -2.08 12.18 2.04
C ARG A 26 -1.07 11.42 1.16
N PRO A 27 -1.16 10.08 1.06
CA PRO A 27 -2.21 9.18 1.58
C PRO A 27 -1.97 8.67 3.03
N PHE A 28 -1.12 9.33 3.81
CA PHE A 28 -0.72 8.94 5.17
C PHE A 28 -1.29 9.85 6.27
N CYS A 29 -1.17 9.41 7.52
CA CYS A 29 -1.53 10.24 8.69
C CYS A 29 -0.40 11.20 9.14
N SER A 30 0.86 10.94 8.78
CA SER A 30 2.04 11.72 9.21
C SER A 30 3.28 11.48 8.35
N ALA A 31 4.28 12.37 8.46
CA ALA A 31 5.59 12.20 7.85
C ALA A 31 6.28 10.88 8.25
N ARG A 32 6.11 10.43 9.50
CA ARG A 32 6.66 9.15 9.98
C ARG A 32 6.11 7.96 9.17
N CYS A 33 4.81 7.94 8.86
CA CYS A 33 4.24 6.84 8.08
C CYS A 33 4.73 6.83 6.63
N SER A 34 4.92 8.01 6.02
CA SER A 34 5.54 8.15 4.70
C SER A 34 6.99 7.63 4.68
N GLN A 35 7.79 7.96 5.69
CA GLN A 35 9.18 7.49 5.77
C GLN A 35 9.29 5.99 5.98
N LEU A 36 8.40 5.39 6.79
CA LEU A 36 8.37 3.94 6.97
C LEU A 36 7.94 3.19 5.70
N ASP A 37 7.02 3.77 4.94
CA ASP A 37 6.65 3.24 3.63
C ASP A 37 7.83 3.31 2.65
N LEU A 38 8.52 4.45 2.59
CA LEU A 38 9.74 4.63 1.82
C LEU A 38 10.83 3.63 2.23
N ALA A 39 11.00 3.35 3.52
CA ALA A 39 11.96 2.35 3.98
C ALA A 39 11.63 0.95 3.45
N LYS A 40 10.35 0.57 3.35
CA LYS A 40 9.96 -0.72 2.72
C LYS A 40 10.31 -0.79 1.25
N TRP A 41 10.20 0.33 0.53
CA TRP A 41 10.65 0.44 -0.87
C TRP A 41 12.15 0.25 -0.98
N LEU A 42 12.92 1.00 -0.18
CA LEU A 42 14.38 0.93 -0.20
C LEU A 42 14.91 -0.44 0.23
N ASN A 43 14.18 -1.15 1.10
CA ASN A 43 14.51 -2.49 1.56
C ASN A 43 13.90 -3.60 0.69
N GLU A 44 13.38 -3.29 -0.50
CA GLU A 44 12.81 -4.25 -1.46
C GLU A 44 11.80 -5.23 -0.81
N SER A 45 11.05 -4.72 0.18
CA SER A 45 10.15 -5.54 1.00
C SER A 45 8.79 -5.75 0.35
N TYR A 46 8.47 -5.00 -0.72
CA TYR A 46 7.25 -5.19 -1.50
C TYR A 46 7.41 -6.38 -2.45
N ARG A 47 6.46 -7.32 -2.42
CA ARG A 47 6.49 -8.56 -3.20
C ARG A 47 5.14 -8.76 -3.89
N ILE A 48 5.19 -9.13 -5.17
CA ILE A 48 4.02 -9.59 -5.91
C ILE A 48 3.94 -11.10 -5.70
N PRO A 49 2.84 -11.64 -5.15
CA PRO A 49 2.67 -13.07 -5.05
C PRO A 49 2.63 -13.67 -6.47
N LEU A 50 3.38 -14.74 -6.69
CA LEU A 50 3.22 -15.55 -7.89
C LEU A 50 2.04 -16.48 -7.65
N GLU A 51 1.08 -16.49 -8.57
CA GLU A 51 0.20 -17.65 -8.69
C GLU A 51 1.10 -18.82 -9.10
N LYS A 52 0.95 -19.96 -8.44
CA LYS A 52 1.61 -21.18 -8.91
C LYS A 52 0.90 -21.54 -10.22
N ASP A 53 1.56 -21.30 -11.34
CA ASP A 53 1.12 -21.87 -12.61
C ASP A 53 1.28 -23.38 -12.46
N GLU A 54 0.15 -24.09 -12.39
CA GLU A 54 0.13 -25.55 -12.47
C GLU A 54 0.67 -25.93 -13.86
N GLU A 55 1.91 -26.43 -13.88
CA GLU A 55 2.64 -27.11 -14.95
C GLU A 55 2.35 -26.72 -16.42
N GLY A 56 3.36 -26.11 -17.03
CA GLY A 56 3.60 -26.12 -18.48
C GLY A 56 5.10 -26.21 -18.77
#